data_AF-A0A920JYY6-F1
#
_entry.id   AF-A0A920JYY6-F1
#
_cell.length_a   1.000
_cell.length_b   1.000
_cell.length_c   1.000
_cell.angle_alpha   90.00
_cell.angle_beta   90.00
_cell.angle_gamma   90.00
#
_symmetry.space_group_name_H-M   'P 1'
#
loop_
_entity.id
_entity.type
_entity.pdbx_description
1 polymer ?
#
loop_
_entity_poly.entity_id
_entity_poly.type
_entity_poly.pdbx_seq_one_letter_code
_entity_poly.pdbx_strand_id
1 'polypeptide(L)'
;MLQLKDAVEKQNISYIKYLEKLRRKIQIQELFRTQFDNRAYISDEEIESFLKSNQLPQIDGRMKIREYIILDKTNKLNLSQATIVLNGIKATGLEDEEKKYPAYDIKKTVLDDIQVHKLPDIYQSNLQLLDKDNFSRVFKTGKGFTMLHVLESNVLVDEYKVSHILMTTTPMEGPEEIKKRFYEIKTSVQNGESFSKYAEEFSKDKTSAIKGGSLGWITKELVVENFRKVMINTEVGGVSEPFKTKFGWHILYLQDKRIKNISENIRRNQAIAILKDRKVAVAKKSGWLN
;
A
#
# COMPACT_ATOMS: atom_id res chain seq x y z
N MET A 1 19.22 0.90 34.68
CA MET A 1 18.68 0.18 35.85
C MET A 1 18.75 1.02 37.13
N LEU A 2 19.89 1.64 37.48
CA LEU A 2 20.05 2.44 38.71
C LEU A 2 19.12 3.66 38.81
N GLN A 3 18.90 4.37 37.70
CA GLN A 3 18.08 5.59 37.66
C GLN A 3 16.59 5.41 38.03
N LEU A 4 15.99 4.25 37.72
CA LEU A 4 14.58 4.00 38.03
C LEU A 4 14.38 3.65 39.50
N LYS A 5 15.31 2.88 40.07
CA LYS A 5 15.28 2.52 41.49
C LYS A 5 15.39 3.75 42.37
N ASP A 6 16.37 4.60 42.11
CA ASP A 6 16.61 5.83 42.87
C ASP A 6 15.45 6.82 42.72
N ALA A 7 14.82 6.90 41.53
CA ALA A 7 13.65 7.74 41.29
C ALA A 7 12.39 7.27 42.05
N VAL A 8 12.19 5.95 42.19
CA VAL A 8 11.06 5.37 42.92
C VAL A 8 11.25 5.48 44.43
N GLU A 9 12.46 5.24 44.92
CA GLU A 9 12.78 5.33 46.36
C GLU A 9 12.74 6.79 46.85
N LYS A 10 13.06 7.77 46.00
CA LYS A 10 12.83 9.21 46.26
C LYS A 10 11.36 9.59 46.46
N GLN A 11 10.42 8.80 45.95
CA GLN A 11 8.98 8.97 46.20
C GLN A 11 8.51 8.25 47.47
N ASN A 12 9.44 7.78 48.31
CA ASN A 12 9.18 7.05 49.54
C ASN A 12 8.45 5.70 49.33
N ILE A 13 8.59 5.12 48.13
CA ILE A 13 8.03 3.81 47.76
C ILE A 13 9.19 2.82 47.66
N SER A 14 9.09 1.69 48.35
CA SER A 14 10.06 0.59 48.19
C SER A 14 10.07 0.10 46.74
N TYR A 15 11.25 0.01 46.13
CA TYR A 15 11.42 -0.46 44.75
C TYR A 15 10.84 -1.87 44.54
N ILE A 16 10.93 -2.76 45.53
CA ILE A 16 10.32 -4.10 45.48
C ILE A 16 8.80 -4.00 45.43
N LYS A 17 8.19 -3.16 46.28
CA LYS A 17 6.73 -2.91 46.26
C LYS A 17 6.29 -2.27 44.94
N TYR A 18 7.12 -1.43 44.34
CA TYR A 18 6.86 -0.85 43.01
C TYR A 18 6.89 -1.93 41.92
N LEU A 19 7.88 -2.83 41.92
CA LEU A 19 7.94 -3.95 40.98
C LEU A 19 6.78 -4.93 41.17
N GLU A 20 6.36 -5.21 42.39
CA GLU A 20 5.16 -6.01 42.67
C GLU A 20 3.88 -5.34 42.15
N LYS A 21 3.72 -4.04 42.39
CA LYS A 21 2.61 -3.25 41.82
C LYS A 21 2.63 -3.25 40.29
N LEU A 22 3.80 -3.11 39.68
CA LEU A 22 3.96 -3.12 38.23
C LEU A 22 3.65 -4.50 37.65
N ARG A 23 4.18 -5.57 38.26
CA ARG A 23 3.89 -6.97 37.89
C ARG A 23 2.39 -7.26 37.98
N ARG A 24 1.75 -6.88 39.09
CA ARG A 24 0.30 -7.03 39.27
C ARG A 24 -0.48 -6.23 38.23
N LYS A 25 -0.06 -4.99 37.92
CA LYS A 25 -0.66 -4.15 36.89
C LYS A 25 -0.55 -4.77 35.49
N ILE A 26 0.62 -5.30 35.14
CA ILE A 26 0.86 -5.99 33.85
C ILE A 26 0.03 -7.27 33.77
N GLN A 27 -0.01 -8.08 34.84
CA GLN A 27 -0.83 -9.30 34.90
C GLN A 27 -2.32 -9.00 34.74
N ILE A 28 -2.83 -7.98 35.43
CA ILE A 28 -4.21 -7.51 35.28
C ILE A 28 -4.47 -7.03 33.84
N GLN A 29 -3.55 -6.28 33.25
CA GLN A 29 -3.67 -5.83 31.86
C GLN A 29 -3.70 -6.99 30.86
N GLU A 30 -2.85 -8.01 31.03
CA GLU A 30 -2.83 -9.19 30.15
C GLU A 30 -4.06 -10.09 30.34
N LEU A 31 -4.53 -10.28 31.58
CA LEU A 31 -5.79 -10.98 31.86
C LEU A 31 -6.99 -10.26 31.26
N PHE A 32 -7.00 -8.92 31.34
CA PHE A 32 -8.03 -8.11 30.71
C PHE A 32 -7.98 -8.25 29.18
N ARG A 33 -6.78 -8.14 28.57
CA ARG A 33 -6.58 -8.30 27.12
C ARG A 33 -7.08 -9.66 26.64
N THR A 34 -6.76 -10.73 27.36
CA THR A 34 -7.14 -12.10 26.99
C THR A 34 -8.64 -12.38 27.16
N GLN A 35 -9.30 -11.80 28.15
CA GLN A 35 -10.74 -11.99 28.40
C GLN A 35 -11.65 -11.11 27.54
N PHE A 36 -11.25 -9.88 27.23
CA PHE A 36 -12.11 -8.90 26.56
C PHE A 36 -11.72 -8.62 25.10
N ASP A 37 -10.44 -8.47 24.77
CA ASP A 37 -10.04 -8.16 23.37
C ASP A 37 -10.29 -9.34 22.42
N ASN A 38 -10.28 -10.57 22.96
CA ASN A 38 -10.55 -11.79 22.20
C ASN A 38 -12.05 -12.10 22.05
N ARG A 39 -12.93 -11.46 22.83
CA ARG A 39 -14.39 -11.71 22.82
C ARG A 39 -15.23 -10.56 22.26
N ALA A 40 -14.64 -9.39 22.03
CA ALA A 40 -15.32 -8.26 21.42
C ALA A 40 -15.52 -8.48 19.90
N TYR A 41 -16.44 -9.38 19.54
CA TYR A 41 -16.92 -9.51 18.17
C TYR A 41 -17.64 -8.20 17.77
N ILE A 42 -17.33 -7.69 16.59
CA ILE A 42 -17.97 -6.51 15.99
C ILE A 42 -18.67 -7.03 14.73
N SER A 43 -19.99 -6.92 14.69
CA SER A 43 -20.75 -7.42 13.53
C SER A 43 -20.67 -6.45 12.35
N ASP A 44 -20.95 -6.96 11.16
CA ASP A 44 -20.97 -6.13 9.95
C ASP A 44 -22.06 -5.05 10.03
N GLU A 45 -23.23 -5.36 10.60
CA GLU A 45 -24.29 -4.37 10.83
C GLU A 45 -23.87 -3.26 11.78
N GLU A 46 -23.07 -3.58 12.81
CA GLU A 46 -22.54 -2.59 13.74
C GLU A 46 -21.54 -1.66 13.04
N ILE A 47 -20.71 -2.20 12.15
CA ILE A 47 -19.77 -1.43 11.31
C ILE A 47 -20.55 -0.53 10.35
N GLU A 48 -21.53 -1.05 9.63
CA GLU A 48 -22.34 -0.28 8.67
C GLU A 48 -23.15 0.82 9.37
N SER A 49 -23.78 0.50 10.50
CA SER A 49 -24.51 1.48 11.31
C SER A 49 -23.57 2.58 11.80
N PHE A 50 -22.37 2.22 12.25
CA PHE A 50 -21.36 3.18 12.68
C PHE A 50 -20.88 4.06 11.52
N LEU A 51 -20.60 3.50 10.34
CA LEU A 51 -20.18 4.23 9.14
C LEU A 51 -21.26 5.18 8.60
N LYS A 52 -22.55 4.82 8.73
CA LYS A 52 -23.68 5.69 8.33
C LYS A 52 -23.92 6.82 9.32
N SER A 53 -23.83 6.54 10.62
CA SER A 53 -24.18 7.49 11.68
C SER A 53 -23.02 8.37 12.14
N ASN A 54 -21.78 7.95 11.92
CA ASN A 54 -20.59 8.70 12.30
C ASN A 54 -19.87 9.13 11.04
N GLN A 55 -19.60 10.42 10.91
CA GLN A 55 -18.63 10.91 9.95
C GLN A 55 -17.23 10.53 10.46
N LEU A 56 -16.78 9.33 10.09
CA LEU A 56 -15.35 9.08 10.07
C LEU A 56 -14.71 10.10 9.14
N PRO A 57 -13.47 10.56 9.43
CA PRO A 57 -12.70 11.31 8.46
C PRO A 57 -12.79 10.57 7.12
N GLN A 58 -13.28 11.26 6.08
CA GLN A 58 -13.23 10.70 4.74
C GLN A 58 -11.75 10.40 4.51
N ILE A 59 -11.40 9.12 4.44
CA ILE A 59 -10.05 8.72 4.06
C ILE A 59 -9.94 9.01 2.58
N ASP A 60 -9.75 10.29 2.28
CA ASP A 60 -8.78 10.63 1.29
C ASP A 60 -7.47 10.12 1.80
N GLY A 61 -6.91 9.21 1.03
CA GLY A 61 -5.53 8.96 1.20
C GLY A 61 -4.77 10.28 1.05
N ARG A 62 -3.90 10.49 2.03
CA ARG A 62 -2.95 11.58 2.03
C ARG A 62 -2.07 11.44 0.80
N MET A 63 -2.24 12.35 -0.14
CA MET A 63 -1.38 12.41 -1.31
C MET A 63 -0.27 13.41 -1.07
N LYS A 64 0.89 13.12 -1.64
CA LYS A 64 1.93 14.11 -1.86
C LYS A 64 1.89 14.40 -3.34
N ILE A 65 1.62 15.64 -3.72
CA ILE A 65 1.57 16.03 -5.13
C ILE A 65 2.54 17.15 -5.42
N ARG A 66 2.95 17.23 -6.67
CA ARG A 66 3.69 18.36 -7.21
C ARG A 66 2.82 19.03 -8.25
N GLU A 67 2.58 20.31 -8.03
CA GLU A 67 1.89 21.19 -8.96
C GLU A 67 2.93 21.85 -9.87
N TYR A 68 2.71 21.78 -11.18
CA TYR A 68 3.34 22.64 -12.18
C TYR A 68 2.28 23.57 -12.73
N ILE A 69 2.50 24.88 -12.62
CA ILE A 69 1.56 25.89 -13.11
C ILE A 69 2.26 26.88 -14.02
N ILE A 70 1.67 27.17 -15.17
CA ILE A 70 2.02 28.32 -16.01
C ILE A 70 1.08 29.45 -15.60
N LEU A 71 1.62 30.53 -15.06
CA LEU A 71 0.83 31.70 -14.68
C LEU A 71 0.42 32.48 -15.94
N ASP A 72 -0.88 32.69 -16.12
CA ASP A 72 -1.41 33.50 -17.23
C ASP A 72 -2.16 34.72 -16.71
N LYS A 73 -1.41 35.80 -16.49
CA LYS A 73 -1.96 37.10 -16.05
C LYS A 73 -2.74 37.82 -17.17
N THR A 74 -2.53 37.42 -18.42
CA THR A 74 -3.08 38.11 -19.60
C THR A 74 -4.31 37.41 -20.17
N ASN A 75 -4.58 36.18 -19.73
CA ASN A 75 -5.63 35.29 -20.22
C ASN A 75 -5.54 35.02 -21.74
N LYS A 76 -4.34 35.13 -22.32
CA LYS A 76 -4.07 34.93 -23.75
C LYS A 76 -3.51 33.54 -24.07
N LEU A 77 -3.07 32.80 -23.04
CA LEU A 77 -2.51 31.46 -23.23
C LEU A 77 -3.65 30.48 -23.51
N ASN A 78 -3.48 29.63 -24.54
CA ASN A 78 -4.44 28.59 -24.84
C ASN A 78 -4.00 27.21 -24.29
N LEU A 79 -4.96 26.30 -24.18
CA LEU A 79 -4.73 24.98 -23.60
C LEU A 79 -3.70 24.15 -24.38
N SER A 80 -3.69 24.24 -25.72
CA SER A 80 -2.77 23.49 -26.56
C SER A 80 -1.32 23.91 -26.33
N GLN A 81 -1.05 25.21 -26.26
CA GLN A 81 0.27 25.77 -25.95
C GLN A 81 0.72 25.34 -24.54
N ALA A 82 -0.14 25.51 -23.54
CA ALA A 82 0.16 25.10 -22.17
C ALA A 82 0.43 23.60 -22.06
N THR A 83 -0.28 22.78 -22.85
CA THR A 83 -0.12 21.32 -22.89
C THR A 83 1.24 20.93 -23.44
N ILE A 84 1.72 21.59 -24.50
CA ILE A 84 3.04 21.32 -25.09
C ILE A 84 4.14 21.61 -24.05
N VAL A 85 4.07 22.75 -23.40
CA VAL A 85 5.08 23.18 -22.41
C VAL A 85 5.09 22.26 -21.19
N LEU A 86 3.93 22.02 -20.58
CA LEU A 86 3.84 21.21 -19.36
C LEU A 86 4.15 19.73 -19.62
N ASN A 87 3.77 19.18 -20.77
CA ASN A 87 4.14 17.79 -21.10
C ASN A 87 5.65 17.64 -21.38
N GLY A 88 6.33 18.70 -21.84
CA GLY A 88 7.79 18.69 -22.00
C GLY A 88 8.52 18.35 -20.71
N ILE A 89 8.03 18.85 -19.58
CA ILE A 89 8.56 18.58 -18.22
C ILE A 89 8.63 17.07 -17.92
N LYS A 90 7.75 16.25 -18.50
CA LYS A 90 7.75 14.79 -18.31
C LYS A 90 9.00 14.13 -18.90
N ALA A 91 9.56 14.70 -19.97
CA ALA A 91 10.68 14.12 -20.72
C ALA A 91 12.03 14.68 -20.29
N THR A 92 12.12 16.00 -20.12
CA THR A 92 13.38 16.74 -19.91
C THR A 92 13.54 17.25 -18.48
N GLY A 93 12.47 17.28 -17.69
CA GLY A 93 12.45 17.91 -16.38
C GLY A 93 12.20 19.43 -16.46
N LEU A 94 11.99 20.04 -15.29
CA LEU A 94 11.57 21.45 -15.22
C LEU A 94 12.66 22.43 -15.67
N GLU A 95 13.90 22.21 -15.24
CA GLU A 95 15.00 23.16 -15.47
C GLU A 95 15.31 23.36 -16.96
N ASP A 96 15.21 22.29 -17.74
CA ASP A 96 15.44 22.34 -19.19
C ASP A 96 14.25 22.96 -19.93
N GLU A 97 13.03 22.70 -19.46
CA GLU A 97 11.82 23.27 -20.07
C GLU A 97 11.68 24.77 -19.78
N GLU A 98 12.14 25.25 -18.62
CA GLU A 98 12.25 26.68 -18.30
C GLU A 98 13.25 27.39 -19.22
N LYS A 99 14.39 26.77 -19.53
CA LYS A 99 15.37 27.32 -20.50
C LYS A 99 14.81 27.36 -21.92
N LYS A 100 14.04 26.34 -22.30
CA LYS A 100 13.45 26.23 -23.63
C LYS A 100 12.30 27.21 -23.85
N TYR A 101 11.53 27.52 -22.80
CA TYR A 101 10.44 28.48 -22.88
C TYR A 101 10.51 29.58 -21.80
N PRO A 102 11.51 30.47 -21.88
CA PRO A 102 11.71 31.52 -20.87
C PRO A 102 10.60 32.56 -20.83
N ALA A 103 9.74 32.60 -21.85
CA ALA A 103 8.59 33.48 -21.93
C ALA A 103 7.42 33.06 -21.01
N TYR A 104 7.40 31.83 -20.52
CA TYR A 104 6.35 31.34 -19.61
C TYR A 104 6.83 31.37 -18.16
N ASP A 105 6.01 31.94 -17.27
CA ASP A 105 6.23 31.92 -15.82
C ASP A 105 5.75 30.58 -15.26
N ILE A 106 6.62 29.56 -15.35
CA ILE A 106 6.38 28.22 -14.84
C ILE A 106 6.76 28.17 -13.36
N LYS A 107 5.86 27.70 -12.51
CA LYS A 107 6.13 27.49 -11.08
C LYS A 107 5.92 26.05 -10.69
N LYS A 108 6.79 25.59 -9.78
CA LYS A 108 6.70 24.28 -9.11
C LYS A 108 6.34 24.48 -7.65
N THR A 109 5.28 23.82 -7.20
CA THR A 109 4.90 23.78 -5.79
C THR A 109 4.72 22.33 -5.36
N VAL A 110 5.30 21.95 -4.21
CA VAL A 110 5.05 20.63 -3.62
C VAL A 110 4.01 20.81 -2.54
N LEU A 111 2.91 20.08 -2.67
CA LEU A 111 1.84 20.01 -1.70
C LEU A 111 1.96 18.66 -1.00
N ASP A 112 2.43 18.70 0.25
CA ASP A 112 2.62 17.52 1.08
C ASP A 112 1.41 17.27 1.97
N ASP A 113 1.14 16.01 2.27
CA ASP A 113 0.04 15.58 3.12
C ASP A 113 -1.32 16.22 2.77
N ILE A 114 -1.70 16.19 1.48
CA ILE A 114 -2.98 16.73 1.03
C ILE A 114 -4.11 15.72 1.10
N GLN A 115 -5.30 16.21 1.46
CA GLN A 115 -6.55 15.46 1.37
C GLN A 115 -7.30 15.96 0.14
N VAL A 116 -7.54 15.10 -0.86
CA VAL A 116 -8.06 15.48 -2.18
C VAL A 116 -9.38 16.26 -2.10
N HIS A 117 -10.31 15.86 -1.24
CA HIS A 117 -11.63 16.47 -0.99
C HIS A 117 -11.55 17.89 -0.42
N LYS A 118 -10.40 18.28 0.14
CA LYS A 118 -10.16 19.66 0.60
C LYS A 118 -9.68 20.55 -0.53
N LEU A 119 -9.30 19.99 -1.68
CA LEU A 119 -8.93 20.75 -2.86
C LEU A 119 -10.16 21.20 -3.64
N PRO A 120 -10.04 22.25 -4.47
CA PRO A 120 -11.11 22.63 -5.39
C PRO A 120 -11.50 21.47 -6.33
N ASP A 121 -12.78 21.39 -6.74
CA ASP A 121 -13.34 20.30 -7.56
C ASP A 121 -12.55 19.99 -8.83
N ILE A 122 -11.96 21.04 -9.45
CA ILE A 122 -11.12 20.88 -10.64
C ILE A 122 -9.84 20.09 -10.36
N TYR A 123 -9.28 20.17 -9.15
CA TYR A 123 -8.14 19.33 -8.75
C TYR A 123 -8.60 17.90 -8.46
N GLN A 124 -9.74 17.74 -7.76
CA GLN A 124 -10.30 16.43 -7.42
C GLN A 124 -10.53 15.57 -8.67
N SER A 125 -11.25 16.12 -9.65
CA SER A 125 -11.57 15.46 -10.92
C SER A 125 -10.34 15.10 -11.77
N ASN A 126 -9.20 15.75 -11.53
CA ASN A 126 -7.93 15.48 -12.21
C ASN A 126 -6.98 14.58 -11.40
N LEU A 127 -7.29 14.27 -10.13
CA LEU A 127 -6.51 13.38 -9.26
C LEU A 127 -7.17 12.02 -9.02
N GLN A 128 -8.48 11.90 -9.25
CA GLN A 128 -9.31 10.74 -8.84
C GLN A 128 -8.84 9.37 -9.37
N LEU A 129 -8.07 9.34 -10.47
CA LEU A 129 -7.61 8.11 -11.13
C LEU A 129 -6.08 8.03 -11.24
N LEU A 130 -5.33 8.87 -10.51
CA LEU A 130 -3.87 8.91 -10.59
C LEU A 130 -3.23 8.20 -9.40
N ASP A 131 -2.44 7.18 -9.70
CA ASP A 131 -1.51 6.50 -8.81
C ASP A 131 -0.15 7.22 -8.74
N LYS A 132 0.77 6.65 -7.96
CA LYS A 132 2.10 7.19 -7.73
C LYS A 132 2.89 7.32 -9.05
N ASP A 133 3.65 8.41 -9.17
CA ASP A 133 4.52 8.78 -10.29
C ASP A 133 3.78 9.08 -11.61
N ASN A 134 2.45 9.18 -11.57
CA ASN A 134 1.62 9.54 -12.71
C ASN A 134 1.19 11.03 -12.70
N PHE A 135 0.92 11.54 -13.89
CA PHE A 135 0.60 12.95 -14.14
C PHE A 135 -0.86 13.14 -14.56
N SER A 136 -1.47 14.24 -14.13
CA SER A 136 -2.76 14.66 -14.65
C SER A 136 -2.66 15.15 -16.09
N ARG A 137 -3.82 15.29 -16.74
CA ARG A 137 -3.95 16.19 -17.90
C ARG A 137 -3.69 17.63 -17.49
N VAL A 138 -3.42 18.48 -18.47
CA VAL A 138 -3.35 19.94 -18.26
C VAL A 138 -4.77 20.48 -18.17
N PHE A 139 -5.04 21.33 -17.17
CA PHE A 139 -6.34 21.97 -16.97
C PHE A 139 -6.18 23.44 -16.60
N LYS A 140 -7.23 24.24 -16.87
CA LYS A 140 -7.26 25.67 -16.57
C LYS A 140 -7.69 25.91 -15.12
N THR A 141 -6.99 26.82 -14.44
CA THR A 141 -7.32 27.36 -13.11
C THR A 141 -7.47 28.88 -13.19
N GLY A 142 -7.92 29.51 -12.11
CA GLY A 142 -8.02 30.98 -12.06
C GLY A 142 -6.68 31.71 -12.20
N LYS A 143 -5.55 31.03 -11.98
CA LYS A 143 -4.20 31.60 -12.07
C LYS A 143 -3.49 31.30 -13.39
N GLY A 144 -4.00 30.36 -14.19
CA GLY A 144 -3.38 29.92 -15.45
C GLY A 144 -3.65 28.46 -15.77
N PHE A 145 -2.63 27.72 -16.20
CA PHE A 145 -2.76 26.30 -16.58
C PHE A 145 -1.90 25.40 -15.70
N THR A 146 -2.49 24.32 -15.22
CA THR A 146 -1.91 23.45 -14.21
C THR A 146 -1.80 22.01 -14.71
N MET A 147 -0.70 21.35 -14.33
CA MET A 147 -0.51 19.90 -14.40
C MET A 147 -0.04 19.40 -13.03
N LEU A 148 -0.65 18.33 -12.55
CA LEU A 148 -0.33 17.71 -11.27
C LEU A 148 0.50 16.44 -11.51
N HIS A 149 1.43 16.18 -10.62
CA HIS A 149 2.23 14.95 -10.57
C HIS A 149 2.09 14.33 -9.19
N VAL A 150 1.63 13.09 -9.13
CA VAL A 150 1.44 12.37 -7.86
C VAL A 150 2.76 11.81 -7.40
N LEU A 151 3.33 12.35 -6.33
CA LEU A 151 4.58 11.86 -5.74
C LEU A 151 4.34 10.67 -4.81
N GLU A 152 3.24 10.70 -4.05
CA GLU A 152 2.82 9.62 -3.15
C GLU A 152 1.29 9.55 -3.10
N SER A 153 0.73 8.35 -3.09
CA SER A 153 -0.69 8.09 -2.88
C SER A 153 -0.86 6.80 -2.08
N ASN A 154 -1.80 6.81 -1.14
CA ASN A 154 -2.19 5.68 -0.30
C ASN A 154 -3.67 5.29 -0.51
N VAL A 155 -4.36 5.85 -1.52
CA VAL A 155 -5.73 5.45 -1.92
C VAL A 155 -5.69 4.35 -2.96
N LEU A 156 -4.84 4.53 -3.97
CA LEU A 156 -4.75 3.66 -5.12
C LEU A 156 -3.53 2.77 -4.96
N VAL A 157 -3.76 1.47 -4.86
CA VAL A 157 -2.71 0.46 -4.80
C VAL A 157 -2.79 -0.43 -6.02
N ASP A 158 -1.63 -0.71 -6.60
CA ASP A 158 -1.50 -1.77 -7.59
C ASP A 158 -1.66 -3.12 -6.91
N GLU A 159 -2.66 -3.88 -7.32
CA GLU A 159 -2.79 -5.30 -7.01
C GLU A 159 -2.46 -6.12 -8.27
N TYR A 160 -1.71 -7.20 -8.04
CA TYR A 160 -1.31 -8.15 -9.07
C TYR A 160 -1.94 -9.49 -8.71
N LYS A 161 -2.65 -10.11 -9.65
CA LYS A 161 -3.14 -11.48 -9.50
C LYS A 161 -2.04 -12.40 -10.00
N VAL A 162 -1.41 -13.14 -9.08
CA VAL A 162 -0.19 -13.90 -9.37
C VAL A 162 -0.30 -15.34 -8.88
N SER A 163 0.18 -16.28 -9.70
CA SER A 163 0.57 -17.62 -9.27
C SER A 163 2.08 -17.80 -9.35
N HIS A 164 2.64 -18.64 -8.48
CA HIS A 164 4.07 -18.97 -8.52
C HIS A 164 4.34 -20.46 -8.29
N ILE A 165 5.51 -20.89 -8.74
CA ILE A 165 6.08 -22.21 -8.44
C ILE A 165 7.42 -21.99 -7.77
N LEU A 166 7.60 -22.53 -6.58
CA LEU A 166 8.87 -22.49 -5.84
C LEU A 166 9.56 -23.85 -5.93
N MET A 167 10.82 -23.88 -6.34
CA MET A 167 11.69 -25.07 -6.25
C MET A 167 12.97 -24.74 -5.49
N THR A 168 13.50 -25.74 -4.78
CA THR A 168 14.74 -25.61 -4.00
C THR A 168 15.75 -26.65 -4.49
N THR A 169 17.02 -26.28 -4.52
CA THR A 169 18.11 -27.22 -4.86
C THR A 169 18.19 -28.35 -3.85
N THR A 170 18.58 -29.52 -4.33
CA THR A 170 18.91 -30.70 -3.52
C THR A 170 20.34 -31.14 -3.84
N PRO A 171 20.94 -32.08 -3.09
CA PRO A 171 22.23 -32.65 -3.46
C PRO A 171 22.25 -33.32 -4.85
N MET A 172 21.08 -33.74 -5.36
CA MET A 172 20.92 -34.39 -6.67
C MET A 172 20.48 -33.41 -7.77
N GLU A 173 19.74 -32.35 -7.44
CA GLU A 173 19.26 -31.35 -8.39
C GLU A 173 19.86 -29.98 -8.08
N GLY A 174 20.85 -29.60 -8.90
CA GLY A 174 21.48 -28.28 -8.85
C GLY A 174 20.64 -27.16 -9.46
N PRO A 175 21.13 -25.91 -9.41
CA PRO A 175 20.43 -24.75 -9.97
C PRO A 175 20.11 -24.86 -11.47
N GLU A 176 20.99 -25.46 -12.26
CA GLU A 176 20.81 -25.58 -13.72
C GLU A 176 19.66 -26.54 -14.08
N GLU A 177 19.55 -27.67 -13.37
CA GLU A 177 18.45 -28.62 -13.56
C GLU A 177 17.10 -27.99 -13.23
N ILE A 178 17.05 -27.20 -12.15
CA ILE A 178 15.84 -26.47 -11.76
C ILE A 178 15.45 -25.43 -12.81
N LYS A 179 16.42 -24.66 -13.32
CA LYS A 179 16.15 -23.69 -14.40
C LYS A 179 15.63 -24.39 -15.64
N LYS A 180 16.25 -25.49 -16.05
CA LYS A 180 15.81 -26.30 -17.20
C LYS A 180 14.35 -26.72 -17.04
N ARG A 181 13.97 -27.27 -15.88
CA ARG A 181 12.58 -27.63 -15.58
C ARG A 181 11.64 -26.44 -15.65
N PHE A 182 12.06 -25.27 -15.15
CA PHE A 182 11.24 -24.07 -15.27
C PHE A 182 11.05 -23.60 -16.72
N TYR A 183 12.06 -23.71 -17.58
CA TYR A 183 11.92 -23.42 -19.01
C TYR A 183 10.96 -24.39 -19.71
N GLU A 184 11.00 -25.68 -19.35
CA GLU A 184 10.05 -26.68 -19.84
C GLU A 184 8.62 -26.32 -19.42
N ILE A 185 8.39 -26.02 -18.14
CA ILE A 185 7.09 -25.58 -17.62
C ILE A 185 6.60 -24.32 -18.33
N LYS A 186 7.47 -23.31 -18.47
CA LYS A 186 7.14 -22.06 -19.17
C LYS A 186 6.69 -22.34 -20.60
N THR A 187 7.42 -23.17 -21.34
CA THR A 187 7.10 -23.54 -22.72
C THR A 187 5.76 -24.25 -22.81
N SER A 188 5.50 -25.22 -21.93
CA SER A 188 4.20 -25.92 -21.87
C SER A 188 3.04 -24.97 -21.58
N VAL A 189 3.21 -24.04 -20.63
CA VAL A 189 2.16 -23.06 -20.29
C VAL A 189 1.91 -22.08 -21.44
N GLN A 190 2.95 -21.66 -22.15
CA GLN A 190 2.82 -20.86 -23.37
C GLN A 190 2.11 -21.61 -24.50
N ASN A 191 2.23 -22.94 -24.53
CA ASN A 191 1.49 -23.81 -25.46
C ASN A 191 0.05 -24.14 -24.99
N GLY A 192 -0.42 -23.53 -23.90
CA GLY A 192 -1.80 -23.65 -23.42
C GLY A 192 -2.01 -24.65 -22.28
N GLU A 193 -0.95 -25.29 -21.75
CA GLU A 193 -1.10 -26.10 -20.54
C GLU A 193 -1.38 -25.22 -19.30
N SER A 194 -2.11 -25.77 -18.32
CA SER A 194 -2.42 -25.02 -17.10
C SER A 194 -1.20 -24.90 -16.19
N PHE A 195 -0.85 -23.66 -15.83
CA PHE A 195 0.17 -23.38 -14.81
C PHE A 195 -0.15 -24.04 -13.46
N SER A 196 -1.44 -24.20 -13.13
CA SER A 196 -1.88 -24.77 -11.84
C SER A 196 -1.39 -26.20 -11.64
N LYS A 197 -1.40 -27.02 -12.70
CA LYS A 197 -0.97 -28.42 -12.69
C LYS A 197 0.50 -28.53 -12.26
N TYR A 198 1.37 -27.73 -12.87
CA TYR A 198 2.78 -27.69 -12.53
C TYR A 198 3.03 -27.14 -11.12
N ALA A 199 2.21 -26.19 -10.67
CA ALA A 199 2.33 -25.65 -9.34
C ALA A 199 1.96 -26.68 -8.26
N GLU A 200 0.89 -27.45 -8.47
CA GLU A 200 0.48 -28.54 -7.58
C GLU A 200 1.55 -29.64 -7.50
N GLU A 201 2.13 -30.00 -8.64
CA GLU A 201 3.12 -31.07 -8.76
C GLU A 201 4.48 -30.68 -8.18
N PHE A 202 5.03 -29.54 -8.59
CA PHE A 202 6.43 -29.22 -8.35
C PHE A 202 6.68 -28.21 -7.23
N SER A 203 5.69 -27.39 -6.86
CA SER A 203 5.93 -26.30 -5.91
C SER A 203 6.21 -26.82 -4.50
N LYS A 204 7.26 -26.28 -3.89
CA LYS A 204 7.65 -26.48 -2.50
C LYS A 204 6.88 -25.58 -1.54
N ASP A 205 6.24 -24.52 -2.03
CA ASP A 205 5.28 -23.75 -1.25
C ASP A 205 3.94 -24.47 -1.22
N LYS A 206 3.75 -25.35 -0.24
CA LYS A 206 2.56 -26.22 -0.15
C LYS A 206 1.25 -25.46 0.01
N THR A 207 1.29 -24.27 0.61
CA THR A 207 0.09 -23.46 0.84
C THR A 207 -0.48 -22.91 -0.46
N SER A 208 0.39 -22.41 -1.35
CA SER A 208 -0.04 -21.94 -2.67
C SER A 208 -0.16 -23.09 -3.68
N ALA A 209 0.67 -24.13 -3.59
CA ALA A 209 0.64 -25.29 -4.48
C ALA A 209 -0.75 -25.90 -4.61
N ILE A 210 -1.41 -26.17 -3.48
CA ILE A 210 -2.78 -26.75 -3.42
C ILE A 210 -3.82 -25.84 -4.08
N LYS A 211 -3.51 -24.55 -4.26
CA LYS A 211 -4.35 -23.55 -4.95
C LYS A 211 -3.84 -23.26 -6.36
N GLY A 212 -3.16 -24.20 -7.01
CA GLY A 212 -2.58 -24.00 -8.34
C GLY A 212 -1.48 -22.94 -8.36
N GLY A 213 -0.73 -22.81 -7.27
CA GLY A 213 0.32 -21.80 -7.09
C GLY A 213 -0.20 -20.40 -6.77
N SER A 214 -1.52 -20.22 -6.62
CA SER A 214 -2.12 -18.89 -6.48
C SER A 214 -1.77 -18.21 -5.16
N LEU A 215 -1.29 -16.96 -5.27
CA LEU A 215 -1.15 -16.01 -4.16
C LEU A 215 -2.36 -15.08 -4.04
N GLY A 216 -3.32 -15.16 -4.96
CA GLY A 216 -4.45 -14.24 -5.05
C GLY A 216 -4.04 -12.86 -5.56
N TRP A 217 -4.82 -11.85 -5.19
CA TRP A 217 -4.49 -10.44 -5.45
C TRP A 217 -3.54 -9.94 -4.36
N ILE A 218 -2.32 -9.58 -4.75
CA ILE A 218 -1.27 -9.13 -3.83
C ILE A 218 -0.72 -7.78 -4.26
N THR A 219 -0.27 -6.98 -3.29
CA THR A 219 0.47 -5.75 -3.56
C THR A 219 1.97 -6.00 -3.53
N LYS A 220 2.75 -5.07 -4.07
CA LYS A 220 4.22 -5.16 -4.12
C LYS A 220 4.88 -5.28 -2.74
N GLU A 221 4.22 -4.83 -1.68
CA GLU A 221 4.70 -4.88 -0.30
C GLU A 221 4.63 -6.28 0.33
N LEU A 222 3.78 -7.18 -0.21
CA LEU A 222 3.58 -8.52 0.33
C LEU A 222 4.66 -9.53 -0.10
N VAL A 223 5.55 -9.13 -1.01
CA VAL A 223 6.59 -9.99 -1.59
C VAL A 223 7.99 -9.42 -1.42
N VAL A 224 8.99 -10.30 -1.46
CA VAL A 224 10.40 -9.94 -1.37
C VAL A 224 10.87 -9.20 -2.62
N GLU A 225 11.93 -8.39 -2.47
CA GLU A 225 12.41 -7.46 -3.49
C GLU A 225 12.60 -8.07 -4.88
N ASN A 226 13.27 -9.23 -4.99
CA ASN A 226 13.52 -9.82 -6.30
C ASN A 226 12.24 -10.38 -6.95
N PHE A 227 11.34 -10.95 -6.14
CA PHE A 227 10.02 -11.40 -6.62
C PHE A 227 9.20 -10.21 -7.11
N ARG A 228 9.20 -9.10 -6.35
CA ARG A 228 8.54 -7.85 -6.73
C ARG A 228 9.00 -7.36 -8.10
N LYS A 229 10.32 -7.28 -8.32
CA LYS A 229 10.88 -6.78 -9.58
C LYS A 229 10.43 -7.61 -10.77
N VAL A 230 10.49 -8.94 -10.64
CA VAL A 230 10.05 -9.84 -11.72
C VAL A 230 8.54 -9.76 -11.94
N MET A 231 7.74 -9.68 -10.88
CA MET A 231 6.29 -9.54 -10.95
C MET A 231 5.85 -8.27 -11.68
N ILE A 232 6.48 -7.13 -11.37
CA ILE A 232 6.15 -5.83 -12.00
C ILE A 232 6.55 -5.81 -13.48
N ASN A 233 7.62 -6.51 -13.85
CA ASN A 233 8.15 -6.52 -15.22
C ASN A 233 7.57 -7.64 -16.10
N THR A 234 6.77 -8.54 -15.54
CA THR A 234 6.11 -9.60 -16.32
C THR A 234 4.83 -9.06 -16.93
N GLU A 235 4.57 -9.38 -18.20
CA GLU A 235 3.33 -8.97 -18.88
C GLU A 235 2.12 -9.74 -18.36
N VAL A 236 0.93 -9.11 -18.38
CA VAL A 236 -0.32 -9.77 -18.02
C VAL A 236 -0.61 -10.91 -19.00
N GLY A 237 -0.92 -12.09 -18.48
CA GLY A 237 -1.02 -13.34 -19.24
C GLY A 237 0.33 -14.01 -19.52
N GLY A 238 1.44 -13.46 -19.04
CA GLY A 238 2.79 -13.98 -19.25
C GLY A 238 3.35 -14.79 -18.09
N VAL A 239 4.30 -15.69 -18.40
CA VAL A 239 5.12 -16.42 -17.43
C VAL A 239 6.54 -15.83 -17.40
N SER A 240 7.03 -15.53 -16.20
CA SER A 240 8.34 -14.91 -16.00
C SER A 240 9.50 -15.83 -16.40
N GLU A 241 10.69 -15.25 -16.53
CA GLU A 241 11.94 -16.03 -16.49
C GLU A 241 12.18 -16.66 -15.11
N PRO A 242 12.97 -17.75 -14.99
CA PRO A 242 13.36 -18.30 -13.70
C PRO A 242 14.22 -17.33 -12.89
N PHE A 243 13.86 -17.08 -11.64
CA PHE A 243 14.57 -16.14 -10.78
C PHE A 243 14.77 -16.68 -9.36
N LYS A 244 15.81 -16.22 -8.68
CA LYS A 244 16.17 -16.67 -7.33
C LYS A 244 15.74 -15.69 -6.26
N THR A 245 15.16 -16.17 -5.17
CA THR A 245 14.93 -15.41 -3.94
C THR A 245 15.62 -16.11 -2.75
N LYS A 246 15.47 -15.56 -1.54
CA LYS A 246 15.94 -16.20 -0.31
C LYS A 246 15.26 -17.55 -0.02
N PHE A 247 14.14 -17.85 -0.68
CA PHE A 247 13.38 -19.09 -0.47
C PHE A 247 13.72 -20.20 -1.47
N GLY A 248 14.41 -19.87 -2.56
CA GLY A 248 14.73 -20.80 -3.65
C GLY A 248 14.61 -20.16 -5.01
N TRP A 249 14.33 -20.99 -6.02
CA TRP A 249 14.10 -20.57 -7.39
C TRP A 249 12.61 -20.55 -7.71
N HIS A 250 12.19 -19.59 -8.51
CA HIS A 250 10.80 -19.34 -8.81
C HIS A 250 10.59 -19.10 -10.30
N ILE A 251 9.40 -19.45 -10.76
CA ILE A 251 8.73 -18.76 -11.86
C ILE A 251 7.38 -18.25 -11.35
N LEU A 252 6.88 -17.18 -11.97
CA LEU A 252 5.54 -16.68 -11.72
C LEU A 252 4.74 -16.56 -13.02
N TYR A 253 3.43 -16.64 -12.87
CA TYR A 253 2.45 -16.36 -13.90
C TYR A 253 1.63 -15.17 -13.44
N LEU A 254 1.64 -14.08 -14.22
CA LEU A 254 0.85 -12.89 -13.93
C LEU A 254 -0.49 -13.00 -14.64
N GLN A 255 -1.56 -13.30 -13.91
CA GLN A 255 -2.89 -13.44 -14.51
C GLN A 255 -3.51 -12.09 -14.86
N ASP A 256 -3.34 -11.10 -13.99
CA ASP A 256 -4.04 -9.82 -14.09
C ASP A 256 -3.36 -8.75 -13.25
N LYS A 257 -3.56 -7.48 -13.61
CA LYS A 257 -3.11 -6.30 -12.87
C LYS A 257 -4.24 -5.29 -12.80
N ARG A 258 -4.53 -4.79 -11.59
CA ARG A 258 -5.53 -3.74 -11.39
C ARG A 258 -5.06 -2.68 -10.41
N ILE A 259 -5.59 -1.49 -10.58
CA ILE A 259 -5.53 -0.44 -9.57
C ILE A 259 -6.78 -0.57 -8.70
N LYS A 260 -6.60 -0.67 -7.38
CA LYS A 260 -7.70 -0.75 -6.42
C LYS A 260 -7.72 0.47 -5.52
N ASN A 261 -8.90 1.09 -5.43
CA ASN A 261 -9.19 2.08 -4.40
C ASN A 261 -9.47 1.36 -3.07
N ILE A 262 -8.59 1.54 -2.09
CA ILE A 262 -8.71 0.90 -0.78
C ILE A 262 -9.32 1.82 0.29
N SER A 263 -9.81 3.03 -0.07
CA SER A 263 -10.41 3.98 0.88
C SER A 263 -11.52 3.36 1.72
N GLU A 264 -12.39 2.53 1.14
CA GLU A 264 -13.47 1.86 1.87
C GLU A 264 -12.94 0.83 2.89
N ASN A 265 -11.97 0.01 2.49
CA ASN A 265 -11.35 -0.98 3.38
C ASN A 265 -10.65 -0.30 4.56
N ILE A 266 -9.96 0.81 4.31
CA ILE A 266 -9.30 1.56 5.38
C ILE A 266 -10.36 2.16 6.32
N ARG A 267 -11.48 2.70 5.81
CA ARG A 267 -12.59 3.21 6.65
C ARG A 267 -13.21 2.11 7.49
N ARG A 268 -13.45 0.95 6.90
CA ARG A 268 -13.99 -0.22 7.60
C ARG A 268 -13.07 -0.63 8.74
N ASN A 269 -11.77 -0.73 8.48
CA ASN A 269 -10.78 -1.09 9.51
C ASN A 269 -10.67 -0.03 10.62
N GLN A 270 -10.79 1.25 10.29
CA GLN A 270 -10.87 2.32 11.30
C GLN A 270 -12.14 2.23 12.15
N ALA A 271 -13.30 1.98 11.52
CA ALA A 271 -14.55 1.76 12.24
C ALA A 271 -14.42 0.60 13.22
N ILE A 272 -13.85 -0.53 12.77
CA ILE A 272 -13.57 -1.70 13.62
C ILE A 272 -12.66 -1.32 14.80
N ALA A 273 -11.56 -0.60 14.55
CA ALA A 273 -10.65 -0.19 15.62
C ALA A 273 -11.34 0.68 16.67
N ILE A 274 -12.12 1.69 16.24
CA ILE A 274 -12.84 2.60 17.14
C ILE A 274 -13.93 1.86 17.92
N LEU A 275 -14.72 1.02 17.25
CA LEU A 275 -15.75 0.20 17.89
C LEU A 275 -15.14 -0.75 18.91
N LYS A 276 -13.98 -1.34 18.59
CA LYS A 276 -13.23 -2.20 19.51
C LYS A 276 -12.78 -1.43 20.75
N ASP A 277 -12.17 -0.26 20.56
CA ASP A 277 -11.72 0.61 21.65
C ASP A 277 -12.89 1.04 22.55
N ARG A 278 -14.04 1.38 21.96
CA ARG A 278 -15.27 1.72 22.70
C ARG A 278 -15.76 0.54 23.53
N LYS A 279 -15.87 -0.66 22.96
CA LYS A 279 -16.29 -1.86 23.69
C LYS A 279 -15.35 -2.18 24.84
N VAL A 280 -14.05 -2.05 24.61
CA VAL A 280 -13.01 -2.21 25.65
C VAL A 280 -13.17 -1.17 26.76
N ALA A 281 -13.40 0.09 26.42
CA ALA A 281 -13.61 1.16 27.40
C ALA A 281 -14.89 0.95 28.23
N VAL A 282 -15.99 0.52 27.62
CA VAL A 282 -17.24 0.19 28.31
C VAL A 282 -17.03 -0.99 29.25
N ALA A 283 -16.41 -2.08 28.79
CA ALA A 283 -16.11 -3.26 29.60
C ALA A 283 -15.22 -2.93 30.82
N LYS A 284 -14.24 -2.02 30.66
CA LYS A 284 -13.45 -1.50 31.79
C LYS A 284 -14.32 -0.79 32.84
N LYS A 285 -15.33 -0.04 32.39
CA LYS A 285 -16.18 0.80 33.24
C LYS A 285 -17.30 0.01 33.95
N SER A 286 -17.82 -1.05 33.33
CA SER A 286 -19.05 -1.71 33.77
C SER A 286 -18.89 -2.93 34.69
N GLY A 287 -17.68 -3.42 34.97
CA GLY A 287 -17.59 -4.63 35.82
C GLY A 287 -16.23 -5.11 36.33
N TRP A 288 -15.14 -4.34 36.21
CA TRP A 288 -13.80 -4.82 36.62
C TRP A 288 -13.08 -3.97 37.67
N LEU A 289 -13.59 -2.78 38.00
CA LEU A 289 -12.98 -1.84 38.95
C LEU A 289 -13.85 -1.52 40.17
N ASN A 290 -15.00 -2.19 40.32
CA ASN A 290 -15.82 -2.14 41.52
C ASN A 290 -15.58 -3.38 42.38
#